data_AF-A0A950AJE5-F1
#
_entry.id   AF-A0A950AJE5-F1
#
_cell.length_a   1.000
_cell.length_b   1.000
_cell.length_c   1.000
_cell.angle_alpha   90.00
_cell.angle_beta   90.00
_cell.angle_gamma   90.00
#
_symmetry.space_group_name_H-M   'P 1'
#
loop_
_entity.id
_entity.type
_entity.pdbx_description
1 polymer ?
#
loop_
_entity_poly.entity_id
_entity_poly.type
_entity_poly.pdbx_seq_one_letter_code
_entity_poly.pdbx_strand_id
1 'polypeptide(L)'
;MKIPLGLIGGVVMAAWVLAAFGAGTQFTPTPAANAPTNTVNAVATYNSGVALVHEKKYAEALVDFQKAVAAKPDFAEAHNYLAYCLRREGPARYREALAHYNKAIQLKPDLAQAYEYRGVLFVKMNRKNDAEKDLAHLQQLDPKLASKLEYALKHNGQELEGY
;
A
#
# COMPACT_ATOMS: atom_id res chain seq x y z
N MET A 1 -49.82 2.31 -25.47
CA MET A 1 -50.71 2.97 -24.49
C MET A 1 -50.56 2.26 -23.15
N LYS A 2 -50.18 3.01 -22.11
CA LYS A 2 -50.24 2.70 -20.66
C LYS A 2 -49.28 1.64 -20.07
N ILE A 3 -48.23 2.15 -19.42
CA ILE A 3 -47.64 1.57 -18.21
C ILE A 3 -48.53 2.02 -17.02
N PRO A 4 -48.64 1.22 -15.94
CA PRO A 4 -48.31 1.84 -14.66
C PRO A 4 -47.48 0.95 -13.72
N LEU A 5 -46.76 1.70 -12.90
CA LEU A 5 -45.80 1.38 -11.86
C LEU A 5 -46.49 0.79 -10.61
N GLY A 6 -45.82 -0.12 -9.91
CA GLY A 6 -46.22 -0.59 -8.58
C GLY A 6 -45.01 -1.07 -7.79
N LEU A 7 -44.55 -0.24 -6.85
CA LEU A 7 -43.47 -0.47 -5.89
C LEU A 7 -43.94 -1.35 -4.71
N ILE A 8 -43.00 -1.64 -3.79
CA ILE A 8 -43.14 -2.23 -2.43
C ILE A 8 -43.01 -3.77 -2.46
N GLY A 9 -42.12 -4.46 -1.75
CA GLY A 9 -41.22 -4.15 -0.64
C GLY A 9 -41.07 -5.45 0.18
N GLY A 10 -39.94 -5.65 0.86
CA GLY A 10 -39.89 -6.55 2.03
C GLY A 10 -39.38 -7.98 1.81
N VAL A 11 -38.16 -8.20 2.29
CA VAL A 11 -37.57 -9.45 2.80
C VAL A 11 -38.52 -10.16 3.78
N VAL A 12 -38.66 -11.51 3.75
CA VAL A 12 -38.45 -12.46 4.90
C VAL A 12 -38.41 -13.91 4.38
N MET A 13 -37.46 -14.68 4.93
CA MET A 13 -37.26 -16.13 4.81
C MET A 13 -38.49 -17.00 5.13
N ALA A 14 -38.61 -18.16 4.49
CA ALA A 14 -39.11 -19.37 5.14
C ALA A 14 -38.64 -20.62 4.40
N ALA A 15 -37.88 -21.44 5.13
CA ALA A 15 -37.42 -22.75 4.73
C ALA A 15 -38.59 -23.70 4.45
N TRP A 16 -38.48 -24.46 3.36
CA TRP A 16 -39.22 -25.71 3.22
C TRP A 16 -38.20 -26.85 3.21
N VAL A 17 -38.18 -27.56 4.34
CA VAL A 17 -37.53 -28.86 4.49
C VAL A 17 -38.36 -29.86 3.70
N LEU A 18 -37.75 -30.56 2.74
CA LEU A 18 -38.30 -31.79 2.18
C LEU A 18 -37.26 -32.89 2.29
N ALA A 19 -37.60 -33.91 3.09
CA ALA A 19 -36.83 -35.12 3.27
C ALA A 19 -37.01 -36.06 2.06
N ALA A 20 -35.91 -36.64 1.57
CA ALA A 20 -35.95 -37.81 0.70
C ALA A 20 -34.82 -38.76 1.10
N PHE A 21 -35.22 -39.96 1.54
CA PHE A 21 -34.38 -41.12 1.80
C PHE A 21 -33.81 -41.66 0.47
N GLY A 22 -32.50 -41.90 0.43
CA GLY A 22 -31.84 -42.57 -0.70
C GLY A 22 -30.39 -42.90 -0.37
N ALA A 23 -30.10 -44.19 -0.22
CA ALA A 23 -28.77 -44.71 0.05
C ALA A 23 -27.78 -44.37 -1.08
N GLY A 24 -26.56 -43.97 -0.72
CA GLY A 24 -25.45 -43.83 -1.68
C GLY A 24 -24.44 -42.77 -1.29
N THR A 25 -23.40 -43.19 -0.55
CA THR A 25 -22.12 -42.49 -0.32
C THR A 25 -22.20 -41.15 0.41
N GLN A 26 -21.82 -41.15 1.70
CA GLN A 26 -21.41 -39.93 2.38
C GLN A 26 -20.14 -39.42 1.67
N PHE A 27 -20.24 -38.31 0.94
CA PHE A 27 -19.07 -37.53 0.58
C PHE A 27 -18.57 -36.90 1.87
N THR A 28 -17.67 -37.56 2.58
CA THR A 28 -16.83 -36.86 3.55
C THR A 28 -15.78 -36.13 2.71
N PRO A 29 -15.78 -34.78 2.60
CA PRO A 29 -14.56 -34.13 2.19
C PRO A 29 -13.54 -34.45 3.28
N THR A 30 -12.59 -35.32 2.97
CA THR A 30 -11.34 -35.42 3.71
C THR A 30 -10.83 -33.98 3.86
N PRO A 31 -10.57 -33.46 5.07
CA PRO A 31 -9.89 -32.18 5.18
C PRO A 31 -8.54 -32.38 4.49
N ALA A 32 -8.38 -31.75 3.32
CA ALA A 32 -7.17 -31.86 2.53
C ALA A 32 -6.00 -31.49 3.43
N ALA A 33 -5.22 -32.50 3.80
CA ALA A 33 -3.94 -32.33 4.44
C ALA A 33 -3.07 -31.49 3.51
N ASN A 34 -2.59 -30.36 4.03
CA ASN A 34 -1.43 -29.63 3.53
C ASN A 34 -1.56 -29.10 2.08
N ALA A 35 -2.47 -28.15 1.85
CA ALA A 35 -2.09 -27.05 0.98
C ALA A 35 -0.96 -26.30 1.71
N PRO A 36 0.19 -25.97 1.08
CA PRO A 36 1.09 -25.01 1.69
C PRO A 36 0.26 -23.74 1.88
N THR A 37 -0.11 -23.45 3.13
CA THR A 37 -0.55 -22.13 3.53
C THR A 37 0.68 -21.26 3.37
N ASN A 38 0.95 -20.87 2.13
CA ASN A 38 1.93 -19.86 1.77
C ASN A 38 1.30 -18.53 2.20
N THR A 39 0.97 -18.42 3.49
CA THR A 39 0.53 -17.20 4.14
C THR A 39 1.73 -16.29 4.05
N VAL A 40 1.70 -15.41 3.06
CA VAL A 40 2.69 -14.35 2.90
C VAL A 40 2.74 -13.61 4.23
N ASN A 41 3.85 -13.78 4.95
CA ASN A 41 4.07 -13.07 6.19
C ASN A 41 4.49 -11.64 5.81
N ALA A 42 3.57 -10.69 5.96
CA ALA A 42 3.77 -9.30 5.58
C ALA A 42 5.03 -8.68 6.18
N VAL A 43 5.34 -9.01 7.44
CA VAL A 43 6.53 -8.51 8.14
C VAL A 43 7.82 -9.13 7.58
N ALA A 44 7.80 -10.44 7.30
CA ALA A 44 8.95 -11.12 6.73
C ALA A 44 9.26 -10.60 5.31
N THR A 45 8.25 -10.46 4.45
CA THR A 45 8.43 -9.90 3.10
C THR A 45 8.82 -8.42 3.14
N TYR A 46 8.30 -7.64 4.09
CA TYR A 46 8.74 -6.27 4.32
C TYR A 46 10.23 -6.20 4.68
N ASN A 47 10.68 -7.00 5.65
CA ASN A 47 12.07 -7.02 6.08
C ASN A 47 13.02 -7.47 4.94
N SER A 48 12.59 -8.45 4.12
CA SER A 48 13.28 -8.84 2.88
C SER A 48 13.38 -7.68 1.90
N GLY A 49 12.28 -6.98 1.64
CA GLY A 49 12.26 -5.79 0.79
C GLY A 49 13.21 -4.68 1.28
N VAL A 50 13.28 -4.44 2.60
CA VAL A 50 14.22 -3.48 3.18
C VAL A 50 15.67 -3.89 2.94
N ALA A 51 16.01 -5.16 3.16
CA ALA A 51 17.35 -5.68 2.86
C ALA A 51 17.72 -5.49 1.37
N LEU A 52 16.78 -5.79 0.46
CA LEU A 52 16.97 -5.59 -0.97
C LEU A 52 17.18 -4.11 -1.34
N VAL A 53 16.49 -3.17 -0.67
CA VAL A 53 16.74 -1.72 -0.83
C VAL A 53 18.16 -1.35 -0.42
N HIS A 54 18.68 -1.90 0.68
CA HIS A 54 20.08 -1.68 1.09
C HIS A 54 21.08 -2.23 0.07
N GLU A 55 20.74 -3.32 -0.61
CA GLU A 55 21.51 -3.88 -1.74
C GLU A 55 21.26 -3.15 -3.08
N LYS A 56 20.45 -2.09 -3.09
CA LYS A 56 20.03 -1.34 -4.29
C LYS A 56 19.27 -2.20 -5.33
N LYS A 57 18.70 -3.32 -4.90
CA LYS A 57 17.86 -4.26 -5.67
C LYS A 57 16.40 -3.82 -5.65
N TYR A 58 16.12 -2.67 -6.26
CA TYR A 58 14.82 -2.00 -6.14
C TYR A 58 13.66 -2.75 -6.82
N ALA A 59 13.93 -3.45 -7.92
CA ALA A 59 12.91 -4.22 -8.65
C ALA A 59 12.46 -5.45 -7.83
N GLU A 60 13.40 -6.16 -7.20
CA GLU A 60 13.07 -7.27 -6.30
C GLU A 60 12.37 -6.74 -5.03
N ALA A 61 12.86 -5.64 -4.46
CA ALA A 61 12.23 -5.02 -3.30
C ALA A 61 10.78 -4.58 -3.58
N LEU A 62 10.50 -4.07 -4.79
CA LEU A 62 9.16 -3.69 -5.22
C LEU A 62 8.19 -4.87 -5.10
N VAL A 63 8.59 -6.05 -5.57
CA VAL A 63 7.78 -7.27 -5.50
C VAL A 63 7.50 -7.65 -4.04
N ASP A 64 8.49 -7.56 -3.17
CA ASP A 64 8.35 -7.92 -1.76
C ASP A 64 7.48 -6.92 -0.98
N PHE A 65 7.57 -5.62 -1.27
CA PHE A 65 6.67 -4.63 -0.69
C PHE A 65 5.23 -4.75 -1.21
N GLN A 66 5.03 -5.12 -2.48
CA GLN A 66 3.70 -5.43 -3.02
C GLN A 66 3.07 -6.61 -2.28
N LYS A 67 3.83 -7.68 -2.04
CA LYS A 67 3.39 -8.83 -1.23
C LYS A 67 3.06 -8.40 0.21
N ALA A 68 3.91 -7.57 0.83
CA ALA A 68 3.69 -7.09 2.20
C ALA A 68 2.39 -6.29 2.31
N VAL A 69 2.14 -5.37 1.38
CA VAL A 69 0.90 -4.56 1.32
C VAL A 69 -0.32 -5.43 1.02
N ALA A 70 -0.21 -6.42 0.13
CA ALA A 70 -1.31 -7.33 -0.17
C ALA A 70 -1.69 -8.19 1.04
N ALA A 71 -0.69 -8.64 1.82
CA ALA A 71 -0.90 -9.42 3.03
C ALA A 71 -1.36 -8.56 4.22
N LYS A 72 -0.93 -7.30 4.30
CA LYS A 72 -1.30 -6.34 5.35
C LYS A 72 -1.54 -4.94 4.75
N PRO A 73 -2.78 -4.62 4.34
CA PRO A 73 -3.11 -3.34 3.69
C PRO A 73 -3.00 -2.09 4.56
N ASP A 74 -2.87 -2.25 5.88
CA ASP A 74 -2.67 -1.17 6.85
C ASP A 74 -1.20 -1.04 7.31
N PHE A 75 -0.26 -1.66 6.58
CA PHE A 75 1.16 -1.57 6.89
C PHE A 75 1.78 -0.28 6.33
N ALA A 76 1.78 0.78 7.14
CA ALA A 76 2.25 2.11 6.75
C ALA A 76 3.68 2.11 6.18
N GLU A 77 4.62 1.45 6.87
CA GLU A 77 6.01 1.36 6.44
C GLU A 77 6.16 0.63 5.09
N ALA A 78 5.40 -0.45 4.87
CA ALA A 78 5.42 -1.16 3.59
C ALA A 78 4.88 -0.29 2.44
N HIS A 79 3.83 0.50 2.68
CA HIS A 79 3.36 1.48 1.71
C HIS A 79 4.42 2.55 1.39
N ASN A 80 5.14 3.05 2.39
CA ASN A 80 6.20 4.03 2.21
C ASN A 80 7.33 3.49 1.31
N TYR A 81 7.81 2.28 1.60
CA TYR A 81 8.90 1.69 0.81
C TYR A 81 8.44 1.18 -0.57
N LEU A 82 7.19 0.72 -0.70
CA LEU A 82 6.59 0.45 -2.00
C LEU A 82 6.62 1.70 -2.89
N ALA A 83 6.17 2.83 -2.35
CA ALA A 83 6.21 4.12 -3.05
C ALA A 83 7.64 4.55 -3.40
N TYR A 84 8.60 4.28 -2.53
CA TYR A 84 10.02 4.55 -2.78
C TYR A 84 10.55 3.78 -4.00
N CYS A 85 10.28 2.47 -4.08
CA CYS A 85 10.66 1.66 -5.23
C CYS A 85 9.92 2.10 -6.50
N LEU A 86 8.61 2.35 -6.42
CA LEU A 86 7.81 2.83 -7.56
C LEU A 86 8.34 4.15 -8.14
N ARG A 87 8.74 5.10 -7.29
CA ARG A 87 9.34 6.35 -7.75
C ARG A 87 10.66 6.13 -8.49
N ARG A 88 11.44 5.10 -8.15
CA ARG A 88 12.71 4.79 -8.83
C ARG A 88 12.51 4.21 -10.23
N GLU A 89 11.37 3.60 -10.52
CA GLU A 89 10.98 3.16 -11.88
C GLU A 89 10.72 4.34 -12.84
N GLY A 90 10.57 5.55 -12.31
CA GLY A 90 10.49 6.78 -13.11
C GLY A 90 9.08 7.36 -13.29
N PRO A 91 8.93 8.37 -14.18
CA PRO A 91 7.76 9.24 -14.22
C PRO A 91 6.42 8.52 -14.45
N ALA A 92 6.45 7.39 -15.17
CA ALA A 92 5.26 6.58 -15.43
C ALA A 92 4.60 6.03 -14.14
N ARG A 93 5.38 5.85 -13.08
CA ARG A 93 4.92 5.29 -11.80
C ARG A 93 4.72 6.34 -10.70
N TYR A 94 4.98 7.62 -10.99
CA TYR A 94 4.92 8.70 -9.97
C TYR A 94 3.54 8.88 -9.33
N ARG A 95 2.46 8.74 -10.11
CA ARG A 95 1.10 8.85 -9.56
C ARG A 95 0.77 7.71 -8.59
N GLU A 96 1.22 6.50 -8.90
CA GLU A 96 1.05 5.33 -8.04
C GLU A 96 1.89 5.43 -6.76
N ALA A 97 3.16 5.86 -6.90
CA ALA A 97 4.01 6.14 -5.75
C ALA A 97 3.36 7.19 -4.82
N LEU A 98 2.81 8.27 -5.38
CA LEU A 98 2.13 9.30 -4.60
C LEU A 98 0.92 8.76 -3.83
N ALA A 99 0.12 7.86 -4.43
CA ALA A 99 -1.01 7.24 -3.77
C ALA A 99 -0.56 6.41 -2.55
N HIS A 100 0.55 5.67 -2.68
CA HIS A 100 1.10 4.89 -1.57
C HIS A 100 1.74 5.74 -0.47
N TYR A 101 2.44 6.83 -0.80
CA TYR A 101 2.90 7.77 0.23
C TYR A 101 1.73 8.40 0.98
N ASN A 102 0.68 8.82 0.28
CA ASN A 102 -0.53 9.36 0.90
C ASN A 102 -1.18 8.34 1.83
N LYS A 103 -1.24 7.06 1.42
CA LYS A 103 -1.77 5.98 2.25
C LYS A 103 -0.91 5.74 3.49
N ALA A 104 0.42 5.74 3.35
CA ALA A 104 1.34 5.63 4.48
C ALA A 104 1.12 6.75 5.52
N ILE A 105 1.00 7.99 5.06
CA ILE A 105 0.75 9.16 5.91
C ILE A 105 -0.65 9.10 6.56
N GLN A 106 -1.67 8.63 5.83
CA GLN A 106 -3.01 8.42 6.42
C GLN A 106 -3.00 7.37 7.52
N LEU A 107 -2.24 6.29 7.36
CA LEU A 107 -2.12 5.22 8.35
C LEU A 107 -1.26 5.64 9.55
N LYS A 108 -0.20 6.43 9.29
CA LYS A 108 0.77 6.86 10.29
C LYS A 108 1.18 8.33 10.03
N PRO A 109 0.44 9.30 10.60
CA PRO A 109 0.67 10.72 10.34
C PRO A 109 2.01 11.28 10.83
N ASP A 110 2.71 10.57 11.72
CA ASP A 110 4.02 10.89 12.27
C ASP A 110 5.17 10.13 11.55
N LEU A 111 4.89 9.44 10.43
CA LEU A 111 5.92 8.78 9.64
C LEU A 111 6.74 9.80 8.83
N ALA A 112 7.72 10.42 9.47
CA ALA A 112 8.54 11.50 8.89
C ALA A 112 9.14 11.15 7.51
N GLN A 113 9.67 9.93 7.35
CA GLN A 113 10.24 9.48 6.07
C GLN A 113 9.23 9.52 4.92
N ALA A 114 7.94 9.33 5.18
CA ALA A 114 6.92 9.40 4.13
C ALA A 114 6.73 10.84 3.62
N TYR A 115 6.81 11.85 4.49
CA TYR A 115 6.80 13.25 4.07
C TYR A 115 8.08 13.63 3.32
N GLU A 116 9.25 13.13 3.74
CA GLU A 116 10.51 13.36 3.04
C GLU A 116 10.42 12.83 1.60
N TYR A 117 10.09 11.55 1.45
CA TYR A 117 10.09 10.90 0.15
C TYR A 117 8.96 11.40 -0.76
N ARG A 118 7.78 11.71 -0.20
CA ARG A 118 6.69 12.35 -0.95
C ARG A 118 7.06 13.77 -1.39
N GLY A 119 7.69 14.55 -0.51
CA GLY A 119 8.20 15.88 -0.85
C GLY A 119 9.19 15.82 -2.01
N VAL A 120 10.15 14.90 -1.98
CA VAL A 120 11.09 14.71 -3.10
C VAL A 120 10.35 14.29 -4.38
N LEU A 121 9.35 13.41 -4.28
CA LEU A 121 8.51 13.04 -5.42
C LEU A 121 7.79 14.26 -6.00
N PHE A 122 7.24 15.14 -5.17
CA PHE A 122 6.62 16.39 -5.62
C PHE A 122 7.61 17.28 -6.37
N VAL A 123 8.86 17.40 -5.90
CA VAL A 123 9.90 18.15 -6.63
C VAL A 123 10.15 17.53 -8.01
N LYS A 124 10.28 16.20 -8.10
CA LYS A 124 10.45 15.48 -9.39
C LYS A 124 9.24 15.65 -10.31
N MET A 125 8.05 15.85 -9.76
CA MET A 125 6.82 16.16 -10.51
C MET A 125 6.63 17.65 -10.83
N ASN A 126 7.60 18.51 -10.51
CA ASN A 126 7.51 19.97 -10.62
C ASN A 126 6.36 20.60 -9.79
N ARG A 127 6.01 19.97 -8.66
CA ARG A 127 4.97 20.40 -7.71
C ARG A 127 5.59 20.99 -6.45
N LYS A 128 6.42 22.03 -6.59
CA LYS A 128 7.21 22.59 -5.48
C LYS A 128 6.35 23.06 -4.29
N ASN A 129 5.21 23.69 -4.56
CA ASN A 129 4.29 24.14 -3.50
C ASN A 129 3.76 23.00 -2.62
N ASP A 130 3.62 21.79 -3.16
CA ASP A 130 3.20 20.64 -2.37
C ASP A 130 4.37 20.06 -1.55
N ALA A 131 5.59 20.08 -2.10
CA ALA A 131 6.80 19.74 -1.36
C ALA A 131 7.06 20.70 -0.19
N GLU A 132 6.77 21.99 -0.34
CA GLU A 132 6.90 22.99 0.74
C GLU A 132 5.94 22.72 1.91
N LYS A 133 4.75 22.16 1.65
CA LYS A 133 3.83 21.72 2.70
C LYS A 133 4.41 20.55 3.48
N ASP A 134 5.01 19.58 2.78
CA ASP A 134 5.69 18.45 3.42
C ASP A 134 6.93 18.89 4.21
N LEU A 135 7.67 19.88 3.70
CA LEU A 135 8.80 20.49 4.41
C LEU A 135 8.34 21.18 5.71
N ALA A 136 7.27 21.98 5.65
CA ALA A 136 6.74 22.66 6.83
C ALA A 136 6.30 21.66 7.91
N HIS A 137 5.72 20.53 7.50
CA HIS A 137 5.38 19.44 8.43
C HIS A 137 6.64 18.78 9.03
N LEU A 138 7.62 18.47 8.19
CA LEU A 138 8.89 17.88 8.63
C LEU A 138 9.68 18.76 9.58
N GLN A 139 9.66 20.09 9.42
CA GLN A 139 10.34 21.00 10.33
C GLN A 139 9.88 20.85 11.79
N GLN A 140 8.62 20.45 11.99
CA GLN A 140 8.06 20.19 13.33
C GLN A 140 8.36 18.76 13.82
N LEU A 141 8.42 17.79 12.89
CA LEU A 141 8.49 16.37 13.21
C LEU A 141 9.93 15.84 13.30
N ASP A 142 10.76 16.18 12.33
CA ASP A 142 12.17 15.78 12.24
C ASP A 142 12.96 16.84 11.44
N PRO A 143 13.62 17.79 12.13
CA PRO A 143 14.41 18.83 11.48
C PRO A 143 15.56 18.30 10.61
N LYS A 144 16.11 17.12 10.91
CA LYS A 144 17.20 16.52 10.12
C LYS A 144 16.67 16.06 8.77
N LEU A 145 15.49 15.43 8.74
CA LEU A 145 14.83 15.06 7.49
C LEU A 145 14.30 16.30 6.75
N ALA A 146 13.87 17.33 7.45
CA ALA A 146 13.51 18.61 6.85
C ALA A 146 14.69 19.18 6.02
N SER A 147 15.91 19.17 6.57
CA SER A 147 17.10 19.61 5.83
C SER A 147 17.37 18.81 4.56
N LYS A 148 17.08 17.49 4.55
CA LYS A 148 17.20 16.66 3.33
C LYS A 148 16.19 17.06 2.27
N LEU A 149 14.93 17.29 2.65
CA LEU A 149 13.90 17.73 1.72
C LEU A 149 14.18 19.15 1.20
N GLU A 150 14.67 20.04 2.06
CA GLU A 150 15.11 21.38 1.67
C GLU A 150 16.25 21.33 0.64
N TYR A 151 17.22 20.43 0.85
CA TYR A 151 18.27 20.18 -0.15
C TYR A 151 17.66 19.73 -1.49
N ALA A 152 16.73 18.78 -1.47
CA ALA A 152 16.08 18.29 -2.68
C ALA A 152 15.29 19.40 -3.41
N LEU A 153 14.62 20.30 -2.68
CA LEU A 153 13.94 21.47 -3.25
C LEU A 153 14.90 22.40 -4.02
N LYS A 154 16.09 22.62 -3.47
CA LYS A 154 17.16 23.45 -4.06
C LYS A 154 17.86 22.77 -5.24
N HIS A 155 17.91 21.44 -5.24
CA HIS A 155 18.69 20.64 -6.22
C HIS A 155 17.79 19.77 -7.12
N ASN A 156 16.62 20.28 -7.50
CA ASN A 156 15.71 19.63 -8.47
C ASN A 156 15.37 18.16 -8.16
N GLY A 157 15.18 17.85 -6.88
CA GLY A 157 14.81 16.51 -6.41
C GLY A 157 15.97 15.54 -6.31
N GLN A 158 17.22 16.02 -6.32
CA GLN A 158 18.38 15.22 -5.91
C GLN A 158 18.31 14.94 -4.41
N GLU A 159 18.56 13.68 -4.05
CA GLU A 159 18.51 13.22 -2.67
C GLU A 159 19.92 13.27 -2.08
N LEU A 160 20.02 13.72 -0.82
CA LEU A 160 21.28 13.78 -0.10
C LEU A 160 21.64 12.37 0.40
N GLU A 161 22.58 11.69 -0.25
CA GLU A 161 23.10 10.39 0.19
C GLU A 161 24.20 10.57 1.25
N GLY A 162 23.94 10.09 2.47
CA GLY A 162 24.94 9.99 3.55
C GLY A 162 24.97 11.13 4.57
N TYR A 163 24.96 10.74 5.86
CA TYR A 163 25.56 11.47 7.00
C TYR A 163 26.16 10.43 7.93
#